data_AF-A0A6G0QK12-F1
#
_entry.id   AF-A0A6G0QK12-F1
#
_cell.length_a   1.000
_cell.length_b   1.000
_cell.length_c   1.000
_cell.angle_alpha   90.00
_cell.angle_beta   90.00
_cell.angle_gamma   90.00
#
_symmetry.space_group_name_H-M   'P 1'
#
loop_
_entity.id
_entity.type
_entity.pdbx_description
1 polymer ?
#
loop_
_entity_poly.entity_id
_entity_poly.type
_entity_poly.pdbx_seq_one_letter_code
_entity_poly.pdbx_strand_id
1 'polypeptide(L)'
;MGPAAVNDDKFTPLSTRLKVLGLIFDTTAETVSMPPEKVAKVKRLVSHAFHARNLARSEYRSLLGSMRHVATCIRPARVFLHRLRAGERLLHRTRRIPVSDDMRDDLLWWWAILDSPTLNGIPLEYFDAHPF
;
A
#
# COMPACT_ATOMS: atom_id res chain seq x y z
N MET A 1 1.76 16.88 -34.97
CA MET A 1 1.81 16.54 -33.54
C MET A 1 1.35 17.78 -32.78
N GLY A 2 0.07 17.84 -32.40
CA GLY A 2 -0.55 19.06 -31.87
C GLY A 2 -0.30 19.25 -30.37
N PRO A 3 -0.18 20.50 -29.87
CA PRO A 3 0.12 20.84 -28.47
C PRO A 3 -1.03 20.52 -27.47
N ALA A 4 -2.02 19.69 -27.85
CA ALA A 4 -3.22 19.40 -27.06
C ALA A 4 -3.19 18.04 -26.33
N ALA A 5 -2.01 17.43 -26.16
CA ALA A 5 -1.83 16.21 -25.36
C ALA A 5 -1.45 16.51 -23.90
N VAL A 6 -1.59 17.76 -23.47
CA VAL A 6 -1.36 18.19 -22.10
C VAL A 6 -2.71 18.16 -21.38
N ASN A 7 -2.84 17.26 -20.40
CA ASN A 7 -4.00 17.21 -19.53
C ASN A 7 -3.71 18.14 -18.34
N ASP A 8 -4.22 19.38 -18.41
CA ASP A 8 -4.02 20.40 -17.38
C ASP A 8 -4.61 19.99 -16.02
N ASP A 9 -5.56 19.06 -15.96
CA ASP A 9 -6.07 18.52 -14.68
C ASP A 9 -5.02 17.65 -13.94
N LYS A 10 -3.94 17.26 -14.62
CA LYS A 10 -2.79 16.58 -13.99
C LYS A 10 -1.67 17.54 -13.62
N PHE A 11 -1.74 18.81 -14.01
CA PHE A 11 -0.77 19.81 -13.61
C PHE A 11 -1.05 20.24 -12.19
N THR A 12 -0.21 19.76 -11.27
CA THR A 12 -0.16 20.29 -9.92
C THR A 12 0.69 21.57 -9.98
N PRO A 13 0.16 22.74 -9.59
CA PRO A 13 0.97 23.96 -9.47
C PRO A 13 2.20 23.68 -8.60
N LEU A 14 3.27 24.46 -8.77
CA LEU A 14 4.42 24.39 -7.89
C LEU A 14 3.94 24.55 -6.44
N SER A 15 3.95 23.45 -5.71
CA SER A 15 3.34 23.30 -4.40
C SER A 15 4.36 22.59 -3.53
N THR A 16 4.43 22.96 -2.25
CA THR A 16 5.26 22.24 -1.28
C THR A 16 4.75 20.83 -1.04
N ARG A 17 3.51 20.53 -1.44
CA ARG A 17 2.91 19.20 -1.42
C ARG A 17 2.54 18.73 -2.82
N LEU A 18 3.19 17.67 -3.30
CA LEU A 18 3.05 17.15 -4.66
C LEU A 18 2.60 15.68 -4.67
N LYS A 19 1.69 15.32 -5.59
CA LYS A 19 1.27 13.93 -5.78
C LYS A 19 2.02 13.32 -6.96
N VAL A 20 3.01 12.46 -6.70
CA VAL A 20 3.88 11.85 -7.71
C VAL A 20 3.87 10.33 -7.54
N LEU A 21 3.69 9.58 -8.63
CA LEU A 21 3.54 8.10 -8.62
C LEU A 21 2.44 7.59 -7.65
N GLY A 22 1.48 8.46 -7.33
CA GLY A 22 0.41 8.18 -6.37
C GLY A 22 0.86 8.16 -4.90
N LEU A 23 2.00 8.77 -4.59
CA LEU A 23 2.48 9.15 -3.27
C LEU A 23 2.37 10.66 -3.09
N ILE A 24 2.36 11.14 -1.85
CA ILE A 24 2.38 12.56 -1.51
C ILE A 24 3.77 12.89 -0.99
N PHE A 25 4.47 13.77 -1.70
CA PHE A 25 5.75 14.33 -1.30
C PHE A 25 5.48 15.68 -0.65
N ASP A 26 5.96 15.88 0.56
CA ASP A 26 5.93 17.16 1.27
C ASP A 26 7.36 17.66 1.40
N THR A 27 7.71 18.71 0.66
CA THR A 27 9.06 19.30 0.65
C THR A 27 9.31 20.22 1.84
N THR A 28 8.26 20.63 2.58
CA THR A 28 8.41 21.42 3.81
C THR A 28 8.70 20.52 5.00
N ALA A 29 8.01 19.38 5.07
CA ALA A 29 8.26 18.36 6.08
C ALA A 29 9.37 17.37 5.68
N GLU A 30 9.85 17.44 4.43
CA GLU A 30 10.80 16.49 3.82
C GLU A 30 10.36 15.02 3.95
N THR A 31 9.06 14.76 3.72
CA THR A 31 8.47 13.42 3.87
C THR A 31 7.79 12.90 2.61
N VAL A 32 7.72 11.58 2.51
CA VAL A 32 6.91 10.85 1.54
C VAL A 32 5.82 10.09 2.28
N SER A 33 4.59 10.28 1.82
CA SER A 33 3.39 9.77 2.46
C SER A 33 2.47 9.03 1.49
N MET A 34 1.76 8.02 1.99
CA MET A 34 0.67 7.40 1.23
C MET A 34 -0.56 8.32 1.33
N PRO A 35 -1.23 8.63 0.20
CA PRO A 35 -2.47 9.39 0.25
C PRO A 35 -3.51 8.76 1.20
N PRO A 36 -4.22 9.58 2.00
CA PRO A 36 -5.16 9.09 3.01
C PRO A 36 -6.27 8.23 2.40
N GLU A 37 -6.70 8.51 1.17
CA GLU A 37 -7.68 7.71 0.45
C GLU A 37 -7.18 6.28 0.18
N LYS A 38 -5.88 6.11 -0.09
CA LYS A 38 -5.27 4.80 -0.30
C LYS A 38 -5.10 4.06 1.01
N VAL A 39 -4.69 4.74 2.08
CA VAL A 39 -4.61 4.17 3.44
C VAL A 39 -5.99 3.67 3.88
N ALA A 40 -7.03 4.49 3.72
CA ALA A 40 -8.40 4.13 4.07
C ALA A 40 -8.90 2.90 3.29
N LYS A 41 -8.58 2.82 1.98
CA LYS A 41 -8.90 1.64 1.16
C LYS A 41 -8.21 0.38 1.70
N VAL A 42 -6.91 0.46 2.01
CA VAL A 42 -6.16 -0.69 2.54
C VAL A 42 -6.73 -1.11 3.90
N LYS A 43 -7.02 -0.16 4.81
CA LYS A 43 -7.66 -0.46 6.10
C LYS A 43 -8.98 -1.22 5.93
N ARG A 44 -9.85 -0.80 5.00
CA ARG A 44 -11.10 -1.51 4.71
C ARG A 44 -10.85 -2.95 4.24
N LEU A 45 -9.88 -3.15 3.34
CA LEU A 45 -9.53 -4.47 2.84
C LEU A 45 -8.95 -5.38 3.93
N VAL A 46 -8.08 -4.83 4.80
CA VAL A 46 -7.50 -5.55 5.94
C VAL A 46 -8.59 -5.96 6.93
N SER A 47 -9.48 -5.03 7.29
CA SER A 47 -10.59 -5.32 8.19
C SER A 47 -11.53 -6.39 7.62
N HIS A 48 -11.89 -6.29 6.34
CA HIS A 48 -12.69 -7.31 5.66
C HIS A 48 -11.99 -8.69 5.70
N ALA A 49 -10.70 -8.73 5.33
CA ALA A 49 -9.90 -9.94 5.33
C ALA A 49 -9.75 -10.58 6.72
N PHE A 50 -9.61 -9.76 7.76
CA PHE A 50 -9.46 -10.23 9.13
C PHE A 50 -10.74 -10.92 9.64
N HIS A 51 -11.92 -10.38 9.33
CA HIS A 51 -13.18 -10.96 9.78
C HIS A 51 -13.67 -12.11 8.88
N ALA A 52 -13.12 -12.25 7.67
CA ALA A 52 -13.49 -13.32 6.76
C ALA A 52 -12.98 -14.68 7.26
N ARG A 53 -13.80 -15.72 7.11
CA ARG A 53 -13.35 -17.12 7.27
C ARG A 53 -12.53 -17.57 6.06
N ASN A 54 -12.93 -17.12 4.87
CA ASN A 54 -12.24 -17.39 3.62
C ASN A 54 -12.36 -16.16 2.71
N LEU A 55 -11.33 -15.92 1.90
CA LEU A 55 -11.32 -14.89 0.86
C LEU A 55 -11.45 -15.51 -0.53
N ALA A 56 -12.20 -14.88 -1.41
CA ALA A 56 -12.08 -15.16 -2.83
C ALA A 56 -10.66 -14.79 -3.31
N ARG A 57 -10.15 -15.53 -4.30
CA ARG A 57 -8.84 -15.26 -4.88
C ARG A 57 -8.69 -13.82 -5.40
N SER A 58 -9.76 -13.25 -5.95
CA SER A 58 -9.81 -11.85 -6.38
C SER A 58 -9.60 -10.88 -5.21
N GLU A 59 -10.31 -11.09 -4.11
CA GLU A 59 -10.20 -10.26 -2.89
C GLU A 59 -8.79 -10.34 -2.31
N TYR A 60 -8.21 -11.54 -2.25
CA TYR A 60 -6.85 -11.74 -1.78
C TYR A 60 -5.82 -11.02 -2.67
N ARG A 61 -5.97 -11.08 -3.99
CA ARG A 61 -5.10 -10.35 -4.92
C ARG A 61 -5.27 -8.84 -4.82
N SER A 62 -6.49 -8.36 -4.63
CA SER A 62 -6.78 -6.94 -4.40
C SER A 62 -6.13 -6.45 -3.10
N LEU A 63 -6.14 -7.27 -2.04
CA LEU A 63 -5.44 -7.01 -0.79
C LEU A 63 -3.92 -6.91 -1.01
N LEU A 64 -3.31 -7.93 -1.63
CA LEU A 64 -1.87 -7.95 -1.94
C LEU A 64 -1.42 -6.80 -2.85
N GLY A 65 -2.25 -6.44 -3.83
CA GLY A 65 -2.03 -5.30 -4.72
C GLY A 65 -2.01 -3.98 -3.97
N SER A 66 -2.97 -3.79 -3.06
CA SER A 66 -3.09 -2.56 -2.28
C SER A 66 -1.96 -2.42 -1.26
N MET A 67 -1.60 -3.52 -0.57
CA MET A 67 -0.47 -3.56 0.37
C MET A 67 0.89 -3.30 -0.30
N ARG A 68 1.06 -3.72 -1.56
CA ARG A 68 2.30 -3.44 -2.33
C ARG A 68 2.59 -1.96 -2.42
N HIS A 69 1.56 -1.14 -2.63
CA HIS A 69 1.74 0.30 -2.67
C HIS A 69 2.14 0.85 -1.31
N VAL A 70 1.58 0.35 -0.21
CA VAL A 70 2.01 0.78 1.13
C VAL A 70 3.45 0.36 1.42
N ALA A 71 3.86 -0.83 0.98
CA ALA A 71 5.20 -1.35 1.16
C ALA A 71 6.29 -0.60 0.35
N THR A 72 5.93 0.27 -0.61
CA THR A 72 6.91 1.18 -1.23
C THR A 72 7.32 2.32 -0.29
N CYS A 73 6.43 2.73 0.61
CA CYS A 73 6.72 3.76 1.61
C CYS A 73 7.22 3.16 2.93
N ILE A 74 6.73 1.97 3.30
CA ILE A 74 7.05 1.36 4.59
C ILE A 74 7.90 0.11 4.35
N ARG A 75 9.22 0.28 4.39
CA ARG A 75 10.17 -0.82 4.12
C ARG A 75 9.92 -2.07 4.99
N PRO A 76 9.64 -1.97 6.32
CA PRO A 76 9.29 -3.14 7.13
C PRO A 76 8.07 -3.92 6.62
N ALA A 77 7.11 -3.23 5.98
CA ALA A 77 5.89 -3.84 5.47
C ALA A 77 6.15 -4.81 4.30
N ARG A 78 7.32 -4.72 3.64
CA ARG A 78 7.73 -5.66 2.58
C ARG A 78 7.80 -7.09 3.08
N VAL A 79 8.28 -7.33 4.30
CA VAL A 79 8.44 -8.70 4.85
C VAL A 79 7.07 -9.37 5.00
N PHE A 80 6.09 -8.66 5.55
CA PHE A 80 4.72 -9.15 5.70
C PHE A 80 4.04 -9.38 4.35
N LEU A 81 4.26 -8.49 3.38
CA LEU A 81 3.79 -8.70 2.01
C LEU A 81 4.41 -9.95 1.36
N HIS A 82 5.70 -10.21 1.60
CA HIS A 82 6.39 -11.39 1.09
C HIS A 82 5.81 -12.69 1.68
N ARG A 83 5.50 -12.71 2.98
CA ARG A 83 4.86 -13.86 3.66
C ARG A 83 3.51 -14.19 3.05
N LEU A 84 2.63 -13.19 2.91
CA LEU A 84 1.33 -13.38 2.28
C LEU A 84 1.46 -13.85 0.81
N ARG A 85 2.42 -13.34 0.04
CA ARG A 85 2.68 -13.82 -1.34
C ARG A 85 3.21 -15.24 -1.40
N ALA A 86 4.05 -15.65 -0.44
CA ALA A 86 4.49 -17.04 -0.34
C ALA A 86 3.28 -17.97 -0.13
N GLY A 87 2.35 -17.56 0.73
CA GLY A 87 1.06 -18.23 0.90
C GLY A 87 0.25 -18.32 -0.40
N GLU A 88 0.19 -17.26 -1.23
CA GLU A 88 -0.55 -17.29 -2.51
C GLU A 88 -0.12 -18.45 -3.41
N ARG A 89 1.20 -18.74 -3.45
CA ARG A 89 1.75 -19.82 -4.28
C ARG A 89 1.27 -21.20 -3.82
N LEU A 90 1.12 -21.40 -2.51
CA LEU A 90 0.61 -22.65 -1.95
C LEU A 90 -0.89 -22.82 -2.21
N LEU A 91 -1.60 -21.71 -2.43
CA LEU A 91 -3.04 -21.65 -2.64
C LEU A 91 -3.45 -21.71 -4.11
N HIS A 92 -2.51 -22.01 -5.03
CA HIS A 92 -2.71 -21.89 -6.49
C HIS A 92 -3.92 -22.63 -7.07
N ARG A 93 -4.42 -23.68 -6.40
CA ARG A 93 -5.55 -24.50 -6.86
C ARG A 93 -6.89 -24.16 -6.20
N THR A 94 -6.91 -23.31 -5.16
CA THR A 94 -8.11 -23.09 -4.34
C THR A 94 -8.85 -21.83 -4.78
N ARG A 95 -10.16 -21.93 -5.03
CA ARG A 95 -11.01 -20.75 -5.36
C ARG A 95 -11.22 -19.84 -4.16
N ARG A 96 -11.20 -20.41 -2.96
CA ARG A 96 -11.33 -19.73 -1.68
C ARG A 96 -10.09 -19.99 -0.84
N ILE A 97 -9.55 -18.93 -0.27
CA ILE A 97 -8.35 -18.94 0.55
C ILE A 97 -8.79 -18.88 2.00
N PRO A 98 -8.61 -19.95 2.80
CA PRO A 98 -8.89 -19.88 4.23
C PRO A 98 -7.95 -18.87 4.88
N VAL A 99 -8.49 -18.04 5.75
CA VAL A 99 -7.69 -17.08 6.53
C VAL A 99 -7.13 -17.82 7.74
N SER A 100 -5.85 -18.18 7.69
CA SER A 100 -5.15 -18.85 8.81
C SER A 100 -4.85 -17.86 9.95
N ASP A 101 -4.48 -18.39 11.11
CA ASP A 101 -4.10 -17.57 12.26
C ASP A 101 -2.84 -16.75 11.97
N ASP A 102 -1.82 -17.33 11.30
CA ASP A 102 -0.64 -16.57 10.85
C ASP A 102 -1.02 -15.39 9.93
N MET A 103 -2.02 -15.59 9.05
CA MET A 103 -2.51 -14.49 8.21
C MET A 103 -3.23 -13.43 9.03
N ARG A 104 -3.96 -13.82 10.09
CA ARG A 104 -4.61 -12.86 11.01
C ARG A 104 -3.58 -12.02 11.75
N ASP A 105 -2.48 -12.62 12.19
CA ASP A 105 -1.38 -11.90 12.82
C ASP A 105 -0.72 -10.90 11.87
N ASP A 106 -0.44 -11.32 10.63
CA ASP A 106 0.05 -10.41 9.58
C ASP A 106 -0.95 -9.26 9.34
N LEU A 107 -2.26 -9.56 9.27
CA LEU A 107 -3.32 -8.55 9.09
C LEU A 107 -3.44 -7.59 10.27
N LEU A 108 -3.26 -8.06 11.51
CA LEU A 108 -3.23 -7.22 12.71
C LEU A 108 -2.03 -6.28 12.69
N TRP A 109 -0.86 -6.79 12.31
CA TRP A 109 0.32 -5.94 12.12
C TRP A 109 0.06 -4.87 11.06
N TRP A 110 -0.54 -5.24 9.93
CA TRP A 110 -0.94 -4.28 8.89
C TRP A 110 -1.94 -3.24 9.40
N TRP A 111 -2.88 -3.63 10.26
CA TRP A 111 -3.81 -2.68 10.87
C TRP A 111 -3.07 -1.66 11.74
N ALA A 112 -2.18 -2.12 12.62
CA ALA A 112 -1.39 -1.26 13.50
C ALA A 112 -0.49 -0.30 12.71
N ILE A 113 0.18 -0.78 11.66
CA ILE A 113 1.09 0.04 10.86
C ILE A 113 0.36 1.13 10.08
N LEU A 114 -0.85 0.84 9.58
CA LEU A 114 -1.68 1.80 8.85
C LEU A 114 -2.29 2.85 9.78
N ASP A 115 -2.42 2.53 11.07
CA ASP A 115 -2.90 3.47 12.09
C ASP A 115 -1.79 4.38 12.63
N SER A 116 -0.53 3.96 12.51
CA SER A 116 0.62 4.74 12.94
C SER A 116 0.81 6.01 12.10
N PRO A 117 0.63 7.22 12.68
CA PRO A 117 0.80 8.48 11.94
C PRO A 117 2.25 8.68 11.48
N THR A 118 3.21 8.18 12.26
CA THR A 118 4.66 8.28 12.03
C THR A 118 5.15 7.53 10.79
N LEU A 119 4.40 6.54 10.31
CA LEU A 119 4.79 5.70 9.16
C LEU A 119 4.07 6.09 7.88
N ASN A 120 3.06 6.94 7.98
CA ASN A 120 2.45 7.58 6.84
C ASN A 120 3.26 8.78 6.35
N GLY A 121 4.42 9.12 6.94
CA GLY A 121 5.29 10.22 6.48
C GLY A 121 6.75 9.88 6.73
N ILE A 122 7.33 9.02 5.91
CA ILE A 122 8.74 8.64 6.05
C ILE A 122 9.65 9.76 5.51
N PRO A 123 10.80 10.06 6.16
CA PRO A 123 11.73 11.05 5.64
C PRO A 123 12.19 10.69 4.22
N LEU A 124 12.32 11.70 3.36
CA LEU A 124 12.66 11.55 1.94
C LEU A 124 14.00 10.83 1.73
N GLU A 125 14.96 11.03 2.65
CA GLU A 125 16.26 10.35 2.66
C GLU A 125 16.16 8.81 2.67
N TYR A 126 15.12 8.25 3.33
CA TYR A 126 14.91 6.81 3.36
C TYR A 126 14.21 6.29 2.09
N PHE A 127 13.58 7.18 1.34
CA PHE A 127 12.95 6.87 0.06
C PHE A 127 14.00 6.78 -1.07
N ASP A 128 14.98 7.69 -1.10
CA ASP A 128 16.00 7.80 -2.16
C ASP A 128 17.12 6.75 -2.12
N ALA A 129 17.23 6.00 -1.02
CA ALA A 129 18.31 5.01 -0.84
C ALA A 129 18.23 3.78 -1.78
N HIS A 130 17.42 3.78 -2.86
CA HIS A 130 17.37 2.71 -3.85
C HIS A 130 17.40 3.25 -5.30
N PRO A 131 18.29 2.75 -6.17
CA PRO A 131 18.11 2.84 -7.61
C PRO A 131 16.94 1.94 -8.03
N PHE A 132 16.20 2.41 -9.04
CA PHE A 132 15.07 1.72 -9.66
C PHE A 132 15.41 0.32 -10.20
#